data_AF-A0A7Y0SPT6-F1
#
_entry.id   AF-A0A7Y0SPT6-F1
#
_cell.length_a   1.000
_cell.length_b   1.000
_cell.length_c   1.000
_cell.angle_alpha   90.00
_cell.angle_beta   90.00
_cell.angle_gamma   90.00
#
_symmetry.space_group_name_H-M   'P 1'
#
loop_
_entity.id
_entity.type
_entity.pdbx_description
1 polymer ?
#
loop_
_entity_poly.entity_id
_entity_poly.type
_entity_poly.pdbx_seq_one_letter_code
_entity_poly.pdbx_strand_id
1 'polypeptide(L)'
;ALYYIVEALVRWMAPIMSSTADEIWNEMPGQRDKFVFTGEWFDGLFGLAEGEELNNEFWTEIQAVRGAVNKLLEDARKEKTIGGALQAEVTLFADDALAAKINKLEDELRF
;
A
#
# COMPACT_ATOMS: atom_id res chain seq x y z
N ALA A 1 9.56 2.73 -4.10
CA ALA A 1 8.91 2.23 -2.87
C ALA A 1 9.08 0.71 -2.71
N LEU A 2 8.44 -0.12 -3.54
CA LEU A 2 8.43 -1.59 -3.36
C LEU A 2 9.81 -2.23 -3.22
N TYR A 3 10.80 -1.81 -4.01
CA TYR A 3 12.18 -2.30 -3.91
C TYR A 3 12.79 -2.08 -2.51
N TYR A 4 12.63 -0.89 -1.94
CA TYR A 4 13.14 -0.55 -0.62
C TYR A 4 12.42 -1.33 0.50
N ILE A 5 11.11 -1.53 0.32
CA ILE A 5 10.30 -2.33 1.25
C ILE A 5 10.79 -3.78 1.26
N VAL A 6 11.01 -4.38 0.09
CA VAL A 6 11.47 -5.78 0.03
C VAL A 6 12.92 -5.92 0.52
N GLU A 7 13.81 -4.95 0.24
CA GLU A 7 15.18 -4.94 0.79
C GLU A 7 15.16 -4.92 2.33
N ALA A 8 14.29 -4.12 2.95
CA ALA A 8 14.13 -4.09 4.40
C ALA A 8 13.49 -5.38 4.94
N LEU A 9 12.34 -5.76 4.40
CA LEU A 9 11.51 -6.85 4.92
C LEU A 9 12.25 -8.20 4.90
N VAL A 10 12.97 -8.49 3.81
CA VAL A 10 13.70 -9.76 3.66
C VAL A 10 14.82 -9.91 4.70
N ARG A 11 15.51 -8.82 5.05
CA ARG A 11 16.52 -8.83 6.10
C ARG A 11 15.89 -8.96 7.49
N TRP A 12 14.78 -8.26 7.74
CA TRP A 12 14.08 -8.31 9.03
C TRP A 12 13.46 -9.68 9.31
N MET A 13 13.00 -10.39 8.28
CA MET A 13 12.44 -11.73 8.44
C MET A 13 13.51 -12.82 8.55
N ALA A 14 14.75 -12.58 8.08
CA ALA A 14 15.82 -13.59 8.05
C ALA A 14 16.09 -14.30 9.40
N PRO A 15 16.02 -13.65 10.58
CA PRO A 15 16.20 -14.32 11.87
C PRO A 15 15.08 -15.30 12.26
N ILE A 16 13.90 -15.21 11.63
CA ILE A 16 12.70 -15.99 12.00
C ILE A 16 12.33 -16.98 10.88
N MET A 17 12.42 -16.53 9.63
CA MET A 17 12.05 -17.26 8.42
C MET A 17 13.26 -17.37 7.49
N SER A 18 14.35 -17.93 7.99
CA SER A 18 15.67 -17.91 7.33
C SER A 18 15.66 -18.50 5.91
N SER A 19 15.05 -19.68 5.71
CA SER A 19 14.98 -20.30 4.38
C SER A 19 14.19 -19.45 3.38
N THR A 20 13.00 -18.97 3.77
CA THR A 20 12.17 -18.12 2.91
C THR A 20 12.85 -16.79 2.61
N ALA A 21 13.56 -16.22 3.57
CA ALA A 21 14.32 -14.98 3.36
C ALA A 21 15.44 -15.19 2.33
N ASP A 22 16.19 -16.29 2.40
CA ASP A 22 17.26 -16.61 1.46
C ASP A 22 16.74 -16.91 0.04
N GLU A 23 15.59 -17.57 -0.07
CA GLU A 23 14.91 -17.77 -1.36
C GLU A 23 14.52 -16.43 -2.00
N ILE A 24 13.82 -15.56 -1.27
CA ILE A 24 13.44 -14.23 -1.78
C ILE A 24 14.69 -13.43 -2.14
N TRP A 25 15.72 -13.47 -1.29
CA TRP A 25 16.97 -12.75 -1.49
C TRP A 25 17.61 -13.05 -2.84
N ASN A 26 17.61 -14.32 -3.25
CA ASN A 26 18.20 -14.77 -4.51
C ASN A 26 17.37 -14.39 -5.75
N GLU A 27 16.06 -14.20 -5.59
CA GLU A 27 15.14 -13.81 -6.68
C GLU A 27 15.04 -12.28 -6.87
N MET A 28 15.48 -11.51 -5.90
CA MET A 28 15.42 -10.05 -5.97
C MET A 28 16.45 -9.49 -6.99
N PRO A 29 16.09 -8.43 -7.75
CA PRO A 29 16.97 -7.86 -8.77
C PRO A 29 18.17 -7.13 -8.17
N GLY A 30 19.25 -7.01 -8.95
CA GLY A 30 20.45 -6.24 -8.58
C GLY A 30 21.59 -7.08 -8.01
N GLN A 31 22.76 -6.45 -7.87
CA GLN A 31 23.93 -7.10 -7.28
C GLN A 31 23.76 -7.20 -5.77
N ARG A 32 24.06 -8.37 -5.21
CA ARG A 32 23.87 -8.68 -3.80
C ARG A 32 24.87 -9.74 -3.35
N ASP A 33 25.09 -9.79 -2.05
CA ASP A 33 25.85 -10.87 -1.43
C ASP A 33 25.16 -12.22 -1.62
N LYS A 34 25.95 -13.29 -1.45
CA LYS A 34 25.48 -14.65 -1.69
C LYS A 34 24.34 -15.07 -0.75
N PHE A 35 24.30 -14.54 0.47
CA PHE A 35 23.34 -14.93 1.49
C PHE A 35 22.79 -13.72 2.20
N VAL A 36 21.50 -13.72 2.50
CA VAL A 36 20.87 -12.67 3.31
C VAL A 36 21.43 -12.63 4.74
N PHE A 37 21.95 -13.75 5.24
CA PHE A 37 22.40 -13.91 6.63
C PHE A 37 23.62 -13.07 7.00
N THR A 38 24.38 -12.60 6.02
CA THR A 38 25.52 -11.69 6.22
C THR A 38 25.13 -10.23 6.00
N GLY A 39 23.86 -9.95 5.66
CA GLY A 39 23.37 -8.62 5.43
C GLY A 39 23.20 -7.83 6.73
N GLU A 40 23.51 -6.54 6.65
CA GLU A 40 23.28 -5.58 7.73
C GLU A 40 21.86 -5.01 7.67
N TRP A 41 21.47 -4.25 8.69
CA TRP A 41 20.20 -3.53 8.71
C TRP A 41 20.05 -2.63 7.48
N PHE A 42 18.84 -2.57 6.91
CA PHE A 42 18.61 -1.75 5.72
C PHE A 42 18.33 -0.30 6.10
N ASP A 43 19.28 0.59 5.81
CA ASP A 43 19.21 2.02 6.13
C ASP A 43 18.58 2.89 5.04
N GLY A 44 18.06 2.27 3.97
CA GLY A 44 17.43 3.01 2.87
C GLY A 44 16.00 3.49 3.17
N LEU A 45 15.38 3.02 4.25
CA LEU A 45 14.06 3.50 4.67
C LEU A 45 14.17 4.83 5.40
N PHE A 46 13.28 5.75 5.06
CA PHE A 46 13.18 7.06 5.70
C PHE A 46 11.74 7.30 6.18
N GLY A 47 11.61 7.99 7.30
CA GLY A 47 10.31 8.44 7.81
C GLY A 47 9.78 9.62 7.01
N LEU A 48 8.48 9.91 7.19
CA LEU A 48 7.92 11.18 6.75
C LEU A 48 8.49 12.33 7.61
N ALA A 49 8.73 13.47 6.98
CA ALA A 49 9.07 14.69 7.70
C ALA A 49 7.88 15.21 8.51
N GLU A 50 8.18 16.02 9.53
CA GLU A 50 7.14 16.65 10.34
C GLU A 50 6.35 17.66 9.49
N GLY A 51 5.02 17.60 9.59
CA GLY A 51 4.13 18.46 8.80
C GLY A 51 3.87 17.98 7.37
N GLU A 52 4.38 16.81 6.97
CA GLU A 52 4.02 16.21 5.68
C GLU A 52 2.51 15.97 5.60
N GLU A 53 1.95 16.31 4.45
CA GLU A 53 0.51 16.39 4.27
C GLU A 53 -0.13 15.00 4.08
N LEU A 54 0.58 14.09 3.40
CA LEU A 54 0.15 12.70 3.15
C LEU A 54 0.56 11.76 4.31
N ASN A 55 0.27 12.18 5.54
CA ASN A 55 0.62 11.48 6.76
C ASN A 55 -0.40 10.39 7.15
N ASN A 56 -0.20 9.78 8.33
CA ASN A 56 -1.05 8.72 8.84
C ASN A 56 -2.52 9.14 9.03
N GLU A 57 -2.79 10.37 9.45
CA GLU A 57 -4.16 10.88 9.63
C GLU A 57 -4.86 10.98 8.28
N PHE A 58 -4.18 11.57 7.28
CA PHE A 58 -4.67 11.63 5.91
C PHE A 58 -5.05 10.23 5.38
N TRP A 59 -4.13 9.26 5.47
CA TRP A 59 -4.38 7.91 4.97
C TRP A 59 -5.44 7.15 5.77
N THR A 60 -5.64 7.48 7.06
CA THR A 60 -6.72 6.90 7.86
C THR A 60 -8.09 7.35 7.34
N GLU A 61 -8.24 8.63 7.01
CA GLU A 61 -9.48 9.16 6.44
C GLU A 61 -9.77 8.57 5.05
N ILE A 62 -8.76 8.52 4.16
CA ILE A 62 -8.92 7.93 2.82
C ILE A 62 -9.32 6.45 2.91
N GLN A 63 -8.75 5.69 3.85
CA GLN A 63 -9.14 4.30 4.07
C GLN A 63 -10.60 4.16 4.54
N ALA A 64 -11.10 5.08 5.35
CA ALA A 64 -12.50 5.08 5.78
C ALA A 64 -13.45 5.29 4.58
N VAL A 65 -13.13 6.24 3.70
CA VAL A 65 -13.87 6.48 2.45
C VAL A 65 -13.85 5.23 1.56
N ARG A 66 -12.67 4.64 1.34
CA ARG A 66 -12.53 3.41 0.56
C ARG A 66 -13.34 2.25 1.14
N GLY A 67 -13.37 2.12 2.47
CA GLY A 67 -14.19 1.11 3.15
C GLY A 67 -15.69 1.27 2.86
N ALA A 68 -16.19 2.50 2.88
CA ALA A 68 -17.58 2.81 2.54
C ALA A 68 -17.90 2.49 1.07
N VAL A 69 -17.02 2.85 0.14
CA VAL A 69 -17.18 2.54 -1.30
C VAL A 69 -17.16 1.04 -1.54
N ASN A 70 -16.20 0.32 -0.96
CA ASN A 70 -16.09 -1.13 -1.12
C ASN A 70 -17.36 -1.84 -0.66
N LYS A 71 -17.98 -1.39 0.43
CA LYS A 71 -19.25 -1.95 0.89
C LYS A 71 -20.34 -1.84 -0.18
N LEU A 72 -20.50 -0.66 -0.81
CA LEU A 72 -21.46 -0.45 -1.88
C LEU A 72 -21.16 -1.31 -3.11
N LEU A 73 -19.89 -1.41 -3.50
CA LEU A 73 -19.46 -2.26 -4.62
C LEU A 73 -19.75 -3.74 -4.36
N GLU A 74 -19.51 -4.22 -3.13
CA GLU A 74 -19.84 -5.60 -2.76
C GLU A 74 -21.34 -5.87 -2.78
N ASP A 75 -22.18 -4.93 -2.34
CA ASP A 75 -23.63 -5.10 -2.40
C ASP A 75 -24.13 -5.12 -3.86
N ALA A 76 -23.61 -4.24 -4.71
CA ALA A 76 -23.89 -4.25 -6.15
C ALA A 76 -23.44 -5.55 -6.85
N ARG A 77 -22.32 -6.16 -6.41
CA ARG A 77 -21.89 -7.48 -6.89
C ARG A 77 -22.85 -8.59 -6.48
N LYS A 78 -23.33 -8.59 -5.23
CA LYS A 78 -24.32 -9.58 -4.75
C LYS A 78 -25.63 -9.49 -5.54
N GLU A 79 -26.03 -8.27 -5.89
CA GLU A 79 -27.19 -8.00 -6.74
C GLU A 79 -26.95 -8.30 -8.23
N LYS A 80 -25.70 -8.68 -8.59
CA LYS A 80 -25.24 -8.96 -9.96
C LYS A 80 -25.36 -7.75 -10.91
N THR A 81 -25.42 -6.55 -10.36
CA THR A 81 -25.40 -5.29 -11.11
C THR A 81 -24.03 -5.07 -11.75
N ILE A 82 -22.96 -5.45 -11.04
CA ILE A 82 -21.58 -5.42 -11.54
C ILE A 82 -20.90 -6.78 -11.33
N GLY A 83 -19.98 -7.15 -12.21
CA GLY A 83 -19.13 -8.33 -12.06
C GLY A 83 -17.80 -8.04 -11.36
N GLY A 84 -17.21 -6.86 -11.58
CA GLY A 84 -15.98 -6.40 -10.95
C GLY A 84 -15.96 -4.89 -10.71
N ALA A 85 -15.09 -4.41 -9.82
CA ALA A 85 -15.00 -2.98 -9.49
C ALA A 85 -14.71 -2.08 -10.71
N LEU A 86 -13.92 -2.58 -11.68
CA LEU A 86 -13.60 -1.86 -12.92
C LEU A 86 -14.81 -1.60 -13.84
N GLN A 87 -15.98 -2.18 -13.53
CA GLN A 87 -17.22 -1.98 -14.27
C GLN A 87 -18.15 -0.96 -13.58
N ALA A 88 -17.69 -0.36 -12.47
CA ALA A 88 -18.46 0.59 -11.69
C ALA A 88 -17.89 2.00 -11.81
N GLU A 89 -18.78 2.98 -11.87
CA GLU A 89 -18.46 4.38 -11.65
C GLU A 89 -19.06 4.78 -10.30
N VAL A 90 -18.27 5.44 -9.45
CA VAL A 90 -18.66 5.83 -8.09
C VAL A 90 -18.75 7.33 -8.01
N THR A 91 -19.94 7.85 -7.74
CA THR A 91 -20.14 9.28 -7.42
C THR A 91 -20.18 9.46 -5.91
N LEU A 92 -19.23 10.21 -5.37
CA LEU A 92 -19.15 10.53 -3.94
C LEU A 92 -19.71 11.92 -3.66
N PHE A 93 -20.55 12.00 -2.63
CA PHE A 93 -20.97 13.27 -2.04
C PHE A 93 -20.26 13.41 -0.70
N ALA A 94 -19.50 14.48 -0.55
CA ALA A 94 -18.69 14.78 0.64
C ALA A 94 -18.80 16.27 0.97
N ASP A 95 -18.51 16.64 2.21
CA ASP A 95 -18.29 18.04 2.55
C ASP A 95 -17.02 18.58 1.89
N ASP A 96 -16.89 19.91 1.87
CA ASP A 96 -15.77 20.59 1.19
C ASP A 96 -14.40 20.15 1.72
N ALA A 97 -14.29 19.87 3.01
CA ALA A 97 -13.02 19.49 3.64
C ALA A 97 -12.58 18.10 3.19
N LEU A 98 -13.49 17.13 3.19
CA LEU A 98 -13.22 15.77 2.76
C LEU A 98 -13.02 15.71 1.23
N ALA A 99 -13.84 16.44 0.46
CA ALA A 99 -13.68 16.54 -0.99
C ALA A 99 -12.29 17.09 -1.35
N ALA A 100 -11.82 18.14 -0.67
CA ALA A 100 -10.49 18.69 -0.87
C ALA A 100 -9.37 17.68 -0.56
N LYS A 101 -9.52 16.82 0.45
CA LYS A 101 -8.54 15.76 0.76
C LYS A 101 -8.53 14.66 -0.30
N ILE A 102 -9.71 14.17 -0.67
CA ILE A 102 -9.87 13.09 -1.66
C ILE A 102 -9.31 13.52 -3.02
N ASN A 103 -9.59 14.75 -3.44
CA ASN A 103 -9.17 15.27 -4.74
C ASN A 103 -7.65 15.41 -4.89
N LYS A 104 -6.86 15.41 -3.80
CA LYS A 104 -5.39 15.43 -3.89
C LYS A 104 -4.81 14.15 -4.49
N LEU A 105 -5.56 13.05 -4.44
CA LEU A 105 -5.11 11.77 -4.98
C LEU A 105 -5.40 11.64 -6.48
N GLU A 106 -6.24 12.51 -7.06
CA GLU A 106 -6.55 12.52 -8.50
C GLU A 106 -6.83 11.10 -9.03
N ASP A 107 -6.11 10.67 -10.08
CA ASP A 107 -6.23 9.35 -10.72
C ASP A 107 -5.71 8.18 -9.86
N GLU A 108 -5.00 8.47 -8.76
CA GLU A 108 -4.53 7.47 -7.79
C GLU A 108 -5.60 7.14 -6.73
N LEU A 109 -6.72 7.88 -6.71
CA LEU A 109 -7.87 7.53 -5.88
C LEU A 109 -8.62 6.32 -6.49
N ARG A 110 -8.12 5.12 -6.18
CA ARG A 110 -8.68 3.86 -6.68
C ARG A 110 -9.51 3.15 -5.61
N PHE A 111 -10.69 2.68 -6.01
CA PHE A 111 -11.61 1.95 -5.16
C PHE A 111 -11.61 0.45 -5.50
#